data_AF-A0AAE3GCH5-F1
#
_entry.id   AF-A0AAE3GCH5-F1
#
_cell.length_a   1.000
_cell.length_b   1.000
_cell.length_c   1.000
_cell.angle_alpha   90.00
_cell.angle_beta   90.00
_cell.angle_gamma   90.00
#
_symmetry.space_group_name_H-M   'P 1'
#
loop_
_entity.id
_entity.type
_entity.pdbx_description
1 polymer ?
#
loop_
_entity_poly.entity_id
_entity_poly.type
_entity_poly.pdbx_seq_one_letter_code
_entity_poly.pdbx_strand_id
1 'polypeptide(L)'
;MSWTDHYRRRKALDTVLARAEADPAAPLTGTSTSPARDLVAQTSADQHSPNHHSPNHRSAHHRSAHQDSADQDSAGPAEVFGSTEELVLALHHKWMQQLTGRVGVALAEAERSPDGDRGDAVGRAWLATAEAQPVLRAVLDAHLDTTRPALRAAAEREQRMVALASGMAELTEPAAQTAAIGAAFITLLRSAPTHTVARRRSTRSVRPEPVSAVER
;
A
#
# COMPACT_ATOMS: atom_id res chain seq x y z
N MET A 1 -17.67 13.15 7.13
CA MET A 1 -16.73 12.24 7.82
C MET A 1 -16.19 12.96 9.05
N SER A 2 -16.22 12.35 10.23
CA SER A 2 -15.67 12.98 11.45
C SER A 2 -14.18 12.67 11.60
N TRP A 3 -13.49 13.41 12.47
CA TRP A 3 -12.09 13.17 12.79
C TRP A 3 -11.87 11.79 13.44
N THR A 4 -12.79 11.36 14.31
CA THR A 4 -12.82 10.02 14.91
C THR A 4 -12.98 8.92 13.86
N ASP A 5 -13.87 9.11 12.89
CA ASP A 5 -14.07 8.15 11.79
C ASP A 5 -12.82 8.05 10.90
N HIS A 6 -12.17 9.18 10.58
CA HIS A 6 -10.89 9.18 9.87
C HIS A 6 -9.83 8.33 10.57
N TYR A 7 -9.67 8.48 11.90
CA TYR A 7 -8.71 7.66 12.66
C TYR A 7 -9.10 6.19 12.75
N ARG A 8 -10.40 5.85 12.91
CA ARG A 8 -10.87 4.46 12.88
C ARG A 8 -10.58 3.80 11.54
N ARG A 9 -10.89 4.48 10.42
CA ARG A 9 -10.57 4.02 9.05
C ARG A 9 -9.07 3.83 8.87
N ARG A 10 -8.23 4.77 9.33
CA ARG A 10 -6.76 4.61 9.30
C ARG A 10 -6.27 3.43 10.13
N LYS A 11 -6.71 3.29 11.38
CA LYS A 11 -6.35 2.17 12.27
C LYS A 11 -6.71 0.82 11.64
N ALA A 12 -7.90 0.72 11.03
CA ALA A 12 -8.32 -0.47 10.31
C ALA A 12 -7.44 -0.80 9.09
N LEU A 13 -7.02 0.20 8.29
CA LEU A 13 -6.06 -0.03 7.19
C LEU A 13 -4.71 -0.52 7.69
N ASP A 14 -4.19 0.09 8.76
CA ASP A 14 -2.87 -0.26 9.31
C ASP A 14 -2.90 -1.67 9.95
N THR A 15 -4.02 -2.08 10.57
CA THR A 15 -4.26 -3.48 11.03
C THR A 15 -4.28 -4.48 9.87
N VAL A 16 -4.93 -4.15 8.74
CA VAL A 16 -4.97 -5.03 7.55
C VAL A 16 -3.57 -5.22 6.98
N LEU A 17 -2.78 -4.15 6.90
CA LEU A 17 -1.41 -4.22 6.40
C LEU A 17 -0.51 -5.05 7.34
N ALA A 18 -0.62 -4.87 8.66
CA ALA A 18 0.13 -5.69 9.62
C ALA A 18 -0.22 -7.19 9.54
N ARG A 19 -1.48 -7.54 9.24
CA ARG A 19 -1.87 -8.94 8.98
C ARG A 19 -1.32 -9.45 7.63
N ALA A 20 -1.32 -8.60 6.61
CA ALA A 20 -0.87 -8.94 5.27
C ALA A 20 0.65 -9.10 5.13
N GLU A 21 1.45 -8.71 6.14
CA GLU A 21 2.89 -9.02 6.21
C GLU A 21 3.19 -10.52 6.16
N ALA A 22 2.29 -11.36 6.71
CA ALA A 22 2.44 -12.82 6.68
C ALA A 22 1.94 -13.45 5.38
N ASP A 23 0.85 -12.93 4.81
CA ASP A 23 0.27 -13.37 3.53
C ASP A 23 -0.55 -12.22 2.90
N PRO A 24 -0.01 -11.54 1.86
CA PRO A 24 -0.72 -10.48 1.15
C PRO A 24 -1.96 -10.95 0.37
N ALA A 25 -2.06 -12.24 0.04
CA ALA A 25 -3.19 -12.82 -0.69
C ALA A 25 -4.32 -13.31 0.23
N ALA A 26 -4.08 -13.38 1.55
CA ALA A 26 -5.09 -13.78 2.53
C ALA A 26 -6.35 -12.89 2.50
N PRO A 27 -7.54 -13.41 2.86
CA PRO A 27 -8.78 -12.63 2.96
C PRO A 27 -8.65 -11.43 3.92
N LEU A 28 -8.67 -10.21 3.34
CA LEU A 28 -8.37 -8.95 4.06
C LEU A 28 -9.38 -8.59 5.16
N THR A 29 -10.64 -8.95 4.98
CA THR A 29 -11.71 -8.69 5.96
C THR A 29 -11.76 -9.70 7.11
N GLY A 30 -10.98 -10.78 7.01
CA GLY A 30 -10.77 -11.76 8.08
C GLY A 30 -12.05 -12.19 8.78
N THR A 31 -12.90 -12.99 8.13
CA THR A 31 -14.05 -13.61 8.80
C THR A 31 -13.57 -14.32 10.05
N SER A 32 -13.94 -13.80 11.23
CA SER A 32 -13.68 -14.43 12.51
C SER A 32 -14.61 -15.62 12.72
N THR A 33 -14.52 -16.59 11.80
CA THR A 33 -14.98 -17.95 12.02
C THR A 33 -14.03 -18.58 13.02
N SER A 34 -14.19 -18.20 14.29
CA SER A 34 -13.51 -18.84 15.40
C SER A 34 -14.14 -20.23 15.57
N PRO A 35 -13.42 -21.33 15.31
CA PRO A 35 -13.96 -22.68 15.52
C PRO A 35 -14.15 -23.01 17.01
N ALA A 36 -13.85 -22.08 17.92
CA ALA A 36 -13.90 -22.28 19.37
C ALA A 36 -15.28 -22.03 20.01
N ARG A 37 -16.30 -21.57 19.26
CA ARG A 37 -17.66 -21.39 19.82
C ARG A 37 -18.62 -22.55 19.59
N ASP A 38 -18.45 -23.33 18.53
CA ASP A 38 -19.31 -24.50 18.27
C ASP A 38 -18.96 -25.71 19.15
N LEU A 39 -17.79 -25.74 19.80
CA LEU A 39 -17.42 -26.82 20.73
C LEU A 39 -18.00 -26.69 22.15
N VAL A 40 -18.53 -25.52 22.53
CA VAL A 40 -19.02 -25.26 23.90
C VAL A 40 -20.50 -25.67 24.08
N ALA A 41 -21.22 -25.93 22.98
CA ALA A 41 -22.64 -26.31 23.02
C ALA A 41 -22.89 -27.80 23.37
N GLN A 42 -21.87 -28.66 23.35
CA GLN A 42 -22.06 -30.12 23.38
C GLN A 42 -21.71 -30.82 24.71
N THR A 43 -21.21 -30.10 25.73
CA THR A 43 -20.84 -30.69 27.03
C THR A 43 -21.22 -29.81 28.22
N SER A 44 -22.45 -29.97 28.74
CA SER A 44 -22.81 -29.86 30.18
C SER A 44 -24.31 -30.04 30.39
N ALA A 45 -24.81 -31.24 30.11
CA ALA A 45 -26.07 -31.73 30.64
C ALA A 45 -25.77 -32.83 31.66
N ASP A 46 -25.32 -32.44 32.86
CA ASP A 46 -25.47 -33.15 34.14
C ASP A 46 -24.53 -32.57 35.22
N GLN A 47 -25.06 -31.71 36.09
CA GLN A 47 -25.19 -32.02 37.53
C GLN A 47 -25.80 -30.85 38.33
N HIS A 48 -26.55 -31.21 39.37
CA HIS A 48 -27.32 -30.29 40.22
C HIS A 48 -26.56 -29.94 41.51
N SER A 49 -26.76 -28.72 42.01
CA SER A 49 -26.19 -28.12 43.25
C SER A 49 -26.84 -28.70 44.54
N PRO A 50 -26.53 -28.27 45.81
CA PRO A 50 -25.72 -27.13 46.32
C PRO A 50 -24.72 -27.56 47.45
N ASN A 51 -24.21 -26.79 48.45
CA ASN A 51 -24.48 -25.43 48.97
C ASN A 51 -23.33 -24.81 49.85
N HIS A 52 -23.48 -23.52 50.19
CA HIS A 52 -22.93 -22.72 51.32
C HIS A 52 -21.47 -22.88 51.83
N HIS A 53 -20.64 -21.85 51.62
CA HIS A 53 -20.32 -20.85 52.69
C HIS A 53 -19.63 -19.57 52.16
N SER A 54 -19.79 -18.48 52.90
CA SER A 54 -19.14 -17.15 52.79
C SER A 54 -19.22 -16.48 54.19
N PRO A 55 -18.57 -15.33 54.53
CA PRO A 55 -17.89 -14.35 53.66
C PRO A 55 -16.55 -13.79 54.22
N ASN A 56 -16.10 -12.64 53.66
CA ASN A 56 -15.03 -11.70 54.09
C ASN A 56 -13.57 -12.08 53.76
N HIS A 57 -12.66 -11.14 53.41
CA HIS A 57 -12.76 -9.67 53.34
C HIS A 57 -11.78 -9.04 52.31
N ARG A 58 -12.26 -8.00 51.61
CA ARG A 58 -11.60 -6.71 51.25
C ARG A 58 -10.18 -6.62 50.63
N SER A 59 -10.16 -5.81 49.55
CA SER A 59 -9.12 -4.81 49.20
C SER A 59 -7.93 -5.20 48.31
N ALA A 60 -8.19 -5.24 47.00
CA ALA A 60 -7.22 -4.83 45.97
C ALA A 60 -7.86 -4.14 44.74
N HIS A 61 -9.07 -3.55 44.88
CA HIS A 61 -9.76 -2.87 43.78
C HIS A 61 -9.36 -1.40 43.66
N HIS A 62 -8.34 -1.10 42.84
CA HIS A 62 -8.16 0.24 42.25
C HIS A 62 -7.41 0.25 40.91
N ARG A 63 -7.41 -0.86 40.15
CA ARG A 63 -6.69 -0.98 38.86
C ARG A 63 -7.49 -1.69 37.74
N SER A 64 -8.82 -1.61 37.77
CA SER A 64 -9.68 -2.24 36.73
C SER A 64 -10.56 -1.26 35.94
N ALA A 65 -10.79 -0.03 36.43
CA ALA A 65 -11.71 0.92 35.80
C ALA A 65 -11.15 1.69 34.58
N HIS A 66 -9.86 1.56 34.27
CA HIS A 66 -9.22 2.22 33.12
C HIS A 66 -8.82 1.27 31.98
N GLN A 67 -8.96 -0.05 32.16
CA GLN A 67 -8.61 -1.04 31.13
C GLN A 67 -9.80 -1.30 30.18
N ASP A 68 -11.03 -1.42 30.71
CA ASP A 68 -12.25 -1.74 29.93
C ASP A 68 -12.65 -0.68 28.90
N SER A 69 -12.18 0.57 29.02
CA SER A 69 -12.46 1.62 28.02
C SER A 69 -11.53 1.60 26.80
N ALA A 70 -10.45 0.80 26.82
CA ALA A 70 -9.53 0.69 25.69
C ALA A 70 -9.99 -0.37 24.65
N ASP A 71 -10.70 -1.40 25.08
CA ASP A 71 -11.14 -2.54 24.24
C ASP A 71 -12.40 -2.25 23.41
N GLN A 72 -13.13 -1.15 23.68
CA GLN A 72 -14.35 -0.79 22.95
C GLN A 72 -14.12 -0.11 21.58
N ASP A 73 -12.87 0.14 21.19
CA ASP A 73 -12.53 0.95 20.00
C ASP A 73 -11.64 0.20 18.97
N SER A 74 -11.79 -1.12 18.91
CA SER A 74 -11.18 -2.01 17.89
C SER A 74 -12.24 -2.69 17.01
N ALA A 75 -13.12 -1.89 16.41
CA ALA A 75 -13.96 -2.34 15.30
C ALA A 75 -13.09 -2.99 14.21
N GLY A 76 -13.45 -4.21 13.79
CA GLY A 76 -12.67 -4.95 12.79
C GLY A 76 -12.67 -4.24 11.41
N PRO A 77 -11.71 -4.51 10.51
CA PRO A 77 -11.68 -3.89 9.19
C PRO A 77 -12.99 -4.08 8.39
N ALA A 78 -13.66 -5.22 8.58
CA ALA A 78 -14.98 -5.49 7.99
C ALA A 78 -16.09 -4.55 8.51
N GLU A 79 -16.08 -4.18 9.79
CA GLU A 79 -17.07 -3.26 10.39
C GLU A 79 -16.87 -1.81 9.91
N VAL A 80 -15.62 -1.43 9.63
CA VAL A 80 -15.25 -0.06 9.26
C VAL A 80 -15.41 0.22 7.76
N PHE A 81 -15.18 -0.79 6.90
CA PHE A 81 -15.26 -0.65 5.45
C PHE A 81 -16.45 -1.40 4.81
N GLY A 82 -17.23 -2.17 5.56
CA GLY A 82 -18.45 -2.86 5.07
C GLY A 82 -18.24 -3.97 4.02
N SER A 83 -17.13 -3.96 3.27
CA SER A 83 -16.80 -4.94 2.24
C SER A 83 -15.29 -5.00 1.96
N THR A 84 -14.83 -6.11 1.38
CA THR A 84 -13.45 -6.23 0.88
C THR A 84 -13.18 -5.26 -0.28
N GLU A 85 -14.17 -4.97 -1.13
CA GLU A 85 -14.01 -4.05 -2.26
C GLU A 85 -13.75 -2.60 -1.79
N GLU A 86 -14.53 -2.11 -0.82
CA GLU A 86 -14.32 -0.78 -0.24
C GLU A 86 -12.97 -0.68 0.48
N LEU A 87 -12.54 -1.74 1.18
CA LEU A 87 -11.23 -1.84 1.80
C LEU A 87 -10.09 -1.77 0.76
N VAL A 88 -10.17 -2.50 -0.35
CA VAL A 88 -9.18 -2.45 -1.44
C VAL A 88 -9.18 -1.07 -2.10
N LEU A 89 -10.34 -0.44 -2.31
CA LEU A 89 -10.42 0.93 -2.81
C LEU A 89 -9.77 1.95 -1.85
N ALA A 90 -9.93 1.78 -0.54
CA ALA A 90 -9.28 2.62 0.47
C ALA A 90 -7.75 2.42 0.51
N LEU A 91 -7.27 1.18 0.38
CA LEU A 91 -5.85 0.86 0.23
C LEU A 91 -5.27 1.47 -1.06
N HIS A 92 -5.99 1.35 -2.18
CA HIS A 92 -5.60 1.96 -3.45
C HIS A 92 -5.58 3.49 -3.37
N HIS A 93 -6.49 4.10 -2.58
CA HIS A 93 -6.47 5.53 -2.32
C HIS A 93 -5.24 5.94 -1.48
N LYS A 94 -4.87 5.18 -0.44
CA LYS A 94 -3.61 5.37 0.32
C LYS A 94 -2.39 5.28 -0.60
N TRP A 95 -2.37 4.33 -1.53
CA TRP A 95 -1.33 4.20 -2.56
C TRP A 95 -1.27 5.42 -3.49
N MET A 96 -2.40 5.83 -4.09
CA MET A 96 -2.45 6.96 -5.03
C MET A 96 -2.05 8.29 -4.38
N GLN A 97 -2.39 8.54 -3.12
CA GLN A 97 -1.90 9.73 -2.39
C GLN A 97 -0.37 9.75 -2.31
N GLN A 98 0.23 8.63 -1.91
CA GLN A 98 1.68 8.49 -1.78
C GLN A 98 2.41 8.57 -3.12
N LEU A 99 1.89 7.89 -4.15
CA LEU A 99 2.47 7.84 -5.48
C LEU A 99 2.42 9.23 -6.14
N THR A 100 1.27 9.90 -6.11
CA THR A 100 1.09 11.24 -6.71
C THR A 100 2.03 12.27 -6.07
N GLY A 101 2.20 12.22 -4.74
CA GLY A 101 3.14 13.10 -4.03
C GLY A 101 4.59 12.89 -4.45
N ARG A 102 5.05 11.63 -4.52
CA ARG A 102 6.42 11.31 -4.94
C ARG A 102 6.68 11.60 -6.42
N VAL A 103 5.71 11.33 -7.30
CA VAL A 103 5.76 11.69 -8.72
C VAL A 103 5.86 13.21 -8.89
N GLY A 104 5.07 14.00 -8.17
CA GLY A 104 5.15 15.47 -8.25
C GLY A 104 6.53 16.03 -7.87
N VAL A 105 7.18 15.47 -6.85
CA VAL A 105 8.55 15.83 -6.48
C VAL A 105 9.55 15.43 -7.57
N ALA A 106 9.50 14.17 -8.03
CA ALA A 106 10.43 13.65 -9.03
C ALA A 106 10.33 14.38 -10.39
N LEU A 107 9.12 14.81 -10.78
CA LEU A 107 8.92 15.64 -11.97
C LEU A 107 9.54 17.04 -11.79
N ALA A 108 9.27 17.70 -10.67
CA ALA A 108 9.86 19.01 -10.37
C ALA A 108 11.39 18.97 -10.22
N GLU A 109 11.98 17.82 -9.90
CA GLU A 109 13.43 17.59 -9.93
C GLU A 109 13.96 17.37 -11.37
N ALA A 110 13.26 16.57 -12.18
CA ALA A 110 13.61 16.36 -13.58
C ALA A 110 13.57 17.67 -14.39
N GLU A 111 12.55 18.50 -14.21
CA GLU A 111 12.38 19.80 -14.87
C GLU A 111 13.52 20.80 -14.58
N ARG A 112 14.24 20.64 -13.47
CA ARG A 112 15.40 21.48 -13.11
C ARG A 112 16.71 20.98 -13.73
N SER A 113 16.72 19.78 -14.31
CA SER A 113 17.90 19.16 -14.89
C SER A 113 17.85 19.22 -16.41
N PRO A 114 18.87 19.76 -17.12
CA PRO A 114 18.90 19.79 -18.58
C PRO A 114 18.80 18.40 -19.22
N ASP A 115 19.29 17.36 -18.53
CA ASP A 115 19.27 15.95 -18.94
C ASP A 115 18.13 15.16 -18.24
N GLY A 116 17.08 15.85 -17.77
CA GLY A 116 15.99 15.26 -16.99
C GLY A 116 14.99 14.45 -17.82
N ASP A 117 15.11 13.12 -17.82
CA ASP A 117 14.11 12.23 -18.40
C ASP A 117 12.88 12.07 -17.48
N ARG A 118 11.71 12.40 -18.03
CA ARG A 118 10.40 12.39 -17.36
C ARG A 118 9.87 10.98 -17.08
N GLY A 119 10.04 10.06 -18.02
CA GLY A 119 9.61 8.67 -17.87
C GLY A 119 10.46 7.96 -16.82
N ASP A 120 11.76 8.21 -16.86
CA ASP A 120 12.76 7.70 -15.91
C ASP A 120 12.50 8.22 -14.48
N ALA A 121 12.14 9.51 -14.34
CA ALA A 121 11.77 10.10 -13.06
C ALA A 121 10.49 9.48 -12.47
N VAL A 122 9.45 9.28 -13.28
CA VAL A 122 8.21 8.61 -12.85
C VAL A 122 8.44 7.14 -12.53
N GLY A 123 9.28 6.44 -13.31
CA GLY A 123 9.65 5.05 -13.07
C GLY A 123 10.35 4.88 -11.71
N ARG A 124 11.36 5.73 -11.42
CA ARG A 124 12.02 5.76 -10.11
C ARG A 124 11.04 6.11 -8.98
N ALA A 125 10.15 7.08 -9.17
CA ALA A 125 9.16 7.45 -8.16
C ALA A 125 8.17 6.30 -7.86
N TRP A 126 7.72 5.57 -8.90
CA TRP A 126 6.84 4.41 -8.75
C TRP A 126 7.54 3.28 -7.99
N LEU A 127 8.77 2.93 -8.39
CA LEU A 127 9.60 1.90 -7.73
C LEU A 127 9.88 2.27 -6.27
N ALA A 128 10.35 3.49 -5.98
CA ALA A 128 10.60 3.95 -4.61
C ALA A 128 9.33 4.01 -3.75
N THR A 129 8.14 4.21 -4.35
CA THR A 129 6.87 4.11 -3.63
C THR A 129 6.55 2.66 -3.27
N ALA A 130 6.80 1.71 -4.19
CA ALA A 130 6.64 0.28 -3.94
C ALA A 130 7.62 -0.24 -2.88
N GLU A 131 8.90 0.12 -2.97
CA GLU A 131 9.94 -0.22 -1.99
C GLU A 131 9.64 0.35 -0.59
N ALA A 132 9.07 1.55 -0.51
CA ALA A 132 8.67 2.16 0.76
C ALA A 132 7.38 1.60 1.34
N GLN A 133 6.59 0.83 0.58
CA GLN A 133 5.29 0.27 0.99
C GLN A 133 5.07 -1.15 0.39
N PRO A 134 5.98 -2.12 0.60
CA PRO A 134 5.99 -3.38 -0.13
C PRO A 134 4.73 -4.20 0.13
N VAL A 135 4.26 -4.24 1.38
CA VAL A 135 3.03 -4.95 1.79
C VAL A 135 1.79 -4.33 1.13
N LEU A 136 1.68 -3.00 1.10
CA LEU A 136 0.56 -2.32 0.44
C LEU A 136 0.53 -2.62 -1.06
N ARG A 137 1.69 -2.60 -1.73
CA ARG A 137 1.79 -2.93 -3.16
C ARG A 137 1.42 -4.38 -3.42
N ALA A 138 1.92 -5.32 -2.60
CA ALA A 138 1.61 -6.74 -2.70
C ALA A 138 0.11 -7.04 -2.46
N VAL A 139 -0.52 -6.41 -1.47
CA VAL A 139 -1.98 -6.53 -1.25
C VAL A 139 -2.76 -5.97 -2.44
N LEU A 140 -2.37 -4.83 -3.00
CA LEU A 140 -3.01 -4.29 -4.19
C LEU A 140 -2.82 -5.21 -5.41
N ASP A 141 -1.67 -5.86 -5.54
CA ASP A 141 -1.39 -6.80 -6.62
C ASP A 141 -2.17 -8.12 -6.49
N ALA A 142 -2.44 -8.57 -5.26
CA ALA A 142 -3.26 -9.76 -5.02
C ALA A 142 -4.77 -9.50 -5.11
N HIS A 143 -5.25 -8.29 -4.78
CA HIS A 143 -6.68 -8.00 -4.58
C HIS A 143 -7.30 -6.99 -5.57
N LEU A 144 -6.54 -6.33 -6.46
CA LEU A 144 -7.11 -5.52 -7.56
C LEU A 144 -7.66 -6.39 -8.70
N ASP A 145 -8.70 -7.15 -8.37
CA ASP A 145 -9.42 -8.03 -9.30
C ASP A 145 -10.13 -7.24 -10.41
N THR A 146 -9.68 -7.42 -11.66
CA THR A 146 -10.21 -6.73 -12.84
C THR A 146 -11.63 -7.14 -13.24
N THR A 147 -12.18 -8.22 -12.66
CA THR A 147 -13.59 -8.60 -12.89
C THR A 147 -14.57 -7.64 -12.22
N ARG A 148 -14.16 -6.97 -11.12
CA ARG A 148 -14.99 -5.96 -10.45
C ARG A 148 -14.83 -4.58 -11.10
N PRO A 149 -15.92 -3.94 -11.59
CA PRO A 149 -15.81 -2.67 -12.31
C PRO A 149 -15.15 -1.53 -11.52
N ALA A 150 -15.37 -1.44 -10.21
CA ALA A 150 -14.80 -0.36 -9.39
C ALA A 150 -13.29 -0.54 -9.15
N LEU A 151 -12.84 -1.79 -8.94
CA LEU A 151 -11.42 -2.14 -8.80
C LEU A 151 -10.66 -2.00 -10.13
N ARG A 152 -11.24 -2.47 -11.24
CA ARG A 152 -10.71 -2.21 -12.59
C ARG A 152 -10.55 -0.72 -12.86
N ALA A 153 -11.58 0.08 -12.58
CA ALA A 153 -11.51 1.53 -12.74
C ALA A 153 -10.48 2.20 -11.79
N ALA A 154 -10.13 1.56 -10.67
CA ALA A 154 -9.06 2.03 -9.79
C ALA A 154 -7.68 1.78 -10.41
N ALA A 155 -7.40 0.56 -10.87
CA ALA A 155 -6.18 0.22 -11.59
C ALA A 155 -5.99 1.11 -12.85
N GLU A 156 -7.05 1.32 -13.63
CA GLU A 156 -7.05 2.21 -14.80
C GLU A 156 -6.79 3.69 -14.44
N ARG A 157 -7.03 4.13 -13.20
CA ARG A 157 -6.64 5.47 -12.73
C ARG A 157 -5.17 5.54 -12.37
N GLU A 158 -4.60 4.52 -11.71
CA GLU A 158 -3.15 4.43 -11.47
C GLU A 158 -2.39 4.43 -12.81
N GLN A 159 -2.77 3.53 -13.71
CA GLN A 159 -2.11 3.34 -15.00
C GLN A 159 -2.13 4.62 -15.85
N ARG A 160 -3.28 5.27 -15.99
CA ARG A 160 -3.38 6.55 -16.73
C ARG A 160 -2.55 7.65 -16.10
N MET A 161 -2.57 7.76 -14.77
CA MET A 161 -1.75 8.77 -14.07
C MET A 161 -0.27 8.55 -14.40
N VAL A 162 0.23 7.31 -14.36
CA VAL A 162 1.63 6.99 -14.72
C VAL A 162 1.94 7.29 -16.20
N ALA A 163 1.05 6.95 -17.15
CA ALA A 163 1.26 7.23 -18.58
C ALA A 163 1.30 8.74 -18.89
N LEU A 164 0.36 9.51 -18.34
CA LEU A 164 0.30 10.97 -18.49
C LEU A 164 1.47 11.66 -17.77
N ALA A 165 1.80 11.21 -16.56
CA ALA A 165 2.86 11.80 -15.75
C ALA A 165 4.25 11.54 -16.33
N SER A 166 4.46 10.43 -17.05
CA SER A 166 5.73 10.11 -17.73
C SER A 166 5.88 10.79 -19.09
N GLY A 167 4.77 11.29 -19.68
CA GLY A 167 4.76 11.86 -21.02
C GLY A 167 4.70 10.83 -22.15
N MET A 168 4.40 9.56 -21.84
CA MET A 168 4.18 8.52 -22.87
C MET A 168 2.80 8.57 -23.53
N ALA A 169 1.89 9.40 -22.98
CA ALA A 169 0.54 9.58 -23.49
C ALA A 169 0.04 11.00 -23.24
N GLU A 170 -0.84 11.49 -24.10
CA GLU A 170 -1.49 12.81 -23.98
C GLU A 170 -2.89 12.74 -23.36
N LEU A 171 -3.37 13.87 -22.82
CA LEU A 171 -4.73 14.01 -22.24
C LEU A 171 -5.87 13.89 -23.29
N THR A 172 -5.52 14.02 -24.57
CA THR A 172 -6.41 13.91 -25.73
C THR A 172 -6.66 12.46 -26.15
N GLU A 173 -5.83 11.51 -25.69
CA GLU A 173 -5.93 10.11 -26.06
C GLU A 173 -7.16 9.41 -25.41
N PRO A 174 -7.68 8.34 -26.04
CA PRO A 174 -8.70 7.51 -25.43
C PRO A 174 -8.22 6.94 -24.10
N ALA A 175 -8.98 7.14 -23.02
CA ALA A 175 -8.60 6.72 -21.67
C ALA A 175 -8.18 5.24 -21.55
N ALA A 176 -8.77 4.34 -22.35
CA ALA A 176 -8.39 2.92 -22.40
C ALA A 176 -6.98 2.70 -22.99
N GLN A 177 -6.59 3.48 -24.00
CA GLN A 177 -5.25 3.45 -24.60
C GLN A 177 -4.20 3.99 -23.62
N THR A 178 -4.48 5.14 -23.00
CA THR A 178 -3.64 5.72 -21.95
C THR A 178 -3.45 4.76 -20.75
N ALA A 179 -4.50 4.01 -20.38
CA ALA A 179 -4.40 2.96 -19.36
C ALA A 179 -3.52 1.79 -19.82
N ALA A 180 -3.68 1.31 -21.05
CA ALA A 180 -2.87 0.23 -21.60
C ALA A 180 -1.37 0.59 -21.67
N ILE A 181 -1.03 1.82 -22.08
CA ILE A 181 0.35 2.34 -22.07
C ILE A 181 0.93 2.31 -20.65
N GLY A 182 0.18 2.82 -19.67
CA GLY A 182 0.60 2.82 -18.27
C GLY A 182 0.76 1.42 -17.68
N ALA A 183 -0.14 0.49 -18.03
CA ALA A 183 -0.06 -0.91 -17.61
C ALA A 183 1.18 -1.62 -18.18
N ALA A 184 1.50 -1.38 -19.46
CA ALA A 184 2.70 -1.91 -20.10
C ALA A 184 3.98 -1.39 -19.41
N PHE A 185 4.05 -0.09 -19.11
CA PHE A 185 5.18 0.51 -18.41
C PHE A 185 5.34 0.00 -16.98
N ILE A 186 4.26 -0.10 -16.20
CA ILE A 186 4.30 -0.70 -14.85
C ILE A 186 4.76 -2.17 -14.93
N THR A 187 4.35 -2.91 -15.96
CA THR A 187 4.81 -4.29 -16.19
C THR A 187 6.31 -4.35 -16.47
N LEU A 188 6.84 -3.41 -17.27
CA LEU A 188 8.29 -3.28 -17.52
C LEU A 188 9.07 -2.91 -16.25
N LEU A 189 8.58 -1.95 -15.45
CA LEU A 189 9.21 -1.59 -14.16
C LEU A 189 9.32 -2.77 -13.21
N ARG A 190 8.29 -3.64 -13.17
CA ARG A 190 8.28 -4.87 -12.34
C ARG A 190 9.13 -5.99 -12.91
N SER A 191 9.29 -6.04 -14.23
CA SER A 191 10.04 -7.09 -14.94
C SER A 191 11.53 -6.75 -15.07
N ALA A 192 11.92 -5.50 -14.85
CA ALA A 192 13.30 -5.06 -14.87
C ALA A 192 14.10 -5.84 -13.80
N PRO A 193 15.14 -6.61 -14.19
CA PRO A 193 16.11 -7.10 -13.22
C PRO A 193 16.67 -5.90 -12.46
N THR A 194 17.06 -6.09 -11.20
CA THR A 194 17.75 -5.07 -10.39
C THR A 194 19.15 -4.82 -10.96
N HIS A 195 19.21 -4.18 -12.13
CA HIS A 195 20.44 -3.85 -12.81
C HIS A 195 21.18 -2.85 -11.93
N THR A 196 22.17 -3.38 -11.21
CA THR A 196 23.21 -2.58 -10.58
C THR A 196 23.87 -1.80 -11.69
N VAL A 197 23.43 -0.56 -11.93
CA VAL A 197 23.98 0.29 -12.97
C VAL A 197 25.39 0.65 -12.57
N ALA A 198 26.33 -0.20 -13.03
CA ALA A 198 27.74 0.09 -13.04
C ALA A 198 27.92 1.35 -13.87
N ARG A 199 27.93 2.50 -13.16
CA ARG A 199 28.07 3.86 -13.66
C ARG A 199 29.09 3.87 -14.78
N ARG A 200 28.60 3.90 -16.02
CA ARG A 200 29.44 4.00 -17.22
C ARG A 200 30.06 5.39 -17.19
N ARG A 201 31.19 5.51 -16.50
CA ARG A 201 32.06 6.67 -16.57
C ARG A 201 32.45 6.78 -18.03
N SER A 202 31.74 7.62 -18.77
CA SER A 202 32.23 8.21 -20.00
C SER A 202 33.42 9.08 -19.62
N THR A 203 34.56 8.44 -19.42
CA THR A 203 35.87 9.08 -19.46
C THR A 203 36.04 9.58 -20.88
N ARG A 204 35.46 10.76 -21.14
CA ARG A 204 35.76 11.58 -22.31
C ARG A 204 37.25 11.90 -22.23
N SER A 205 38.03 11.05 -22.87
CA SER A 205 39.48 11.20 -22.98
C SER A 205 39.74 12.51 -23.70
N VAL A 206 40.07 13.55 -22.93
CA VAL A 206 40.59 14.79 -23.49
C VAL A 206 41.98 14.48 -24.01
N ARG A 207 42.05 14.18 -25.31
CA ARG A 207 43.30 14.04 -26.04
C ARG A 207 44.00 15.40 -26.04
N PRO A 208 45.22 15.53 -25.49
CA PRO A 208 45.98 16.75 -25.68
C PRO A 208 46.42 16.86 -27.14
N GLU A 209 46.13 17.99 -27.76
CA GLU A 209 46.69 18.38 -29.06
C GLU A 209 48.21 18.55 -28.94
N PRO A 210 49.03 18.04 -29.89
CA PRO A 210 50.45 18.30 -29.89
C PRO A 210 50.72 19.75 -30.31
N VAL A 211 51.40 20.51 -29.45
CA VAL A 211 51.83 21.87 -29.78
C VAL A 211 52.94 21.81 -30.83
N SER A 212 52.65 22.27 -32.04
CA SER A 212 53.65 22.38 -33.11
C SER A 212 54.77 23.33 -32.72
N ALA A 213 55.97 22.81 -32.53
CA ALA A 213 57.18 23.61 -32.41
C ALA A 213 57.52 24.21 -33.78
N VAL A 214 57.53 25.55 -33.86
CA VAL A 214 58.11 26.28 -35.00
C VAL A 214 59.59 26.50 -34.69
N GLU A 215 60.45 25.73 -35.34
CA GLU A 215 61.90 25.99 -35.36
C GLU A 215 62.20 27.25 -36.19
N ARG A 216 63.36 27.87 -35.90
CA ARG A 216 63.90 29.04 -36.61
C ARG A 216 65.09 28.64 -37.47
#